data_AF-A0A3S0KTZ3-F1
#
_entry.id   AF-A0A3S0KTZ3-F1
#
_cell.length_a   1.000
_cell.length_b   1.000
_cell.length_c   1.000
_cell.angle_alpha   90.00
_cell.angle_beta   90.00
_cell.angle_gamma   90.00
#
_symmetry.space_group_name_H-M   'P 1'
#
loop_
_entity.id
_entity.type
_entity.pdbx_description
1 polymer ?
#
loop_
_entity_poly.entity_id
_entity_poly.type
_entity_poly.pdbx_seq_one_letter_code
_entity_poly.pdbx_strand_id
1 'polypeptide(L)'
;SPGGQIVERSAKSVELTPEVRACFGIEASHLAPAELMRRLLTAKVDLLWFGGIGTYIKESGETNAEAGDKANDALRVDGRDLRATVVGEG
;
A
#
# COMPACT_ATOMS: atom_id res chain seq x y z
N SER A 1 -3.35 3.67 -19.38
CA SER A 1 -3.88 2.30 -19.54
C SER A 1 -5.38 2.34 -19.31
N PRO A 2 -6.18 1.46 -19.93
CA PRO A 2 -7.50 1.11 -19.42
C PRO A 2 -7.41 0.77 -17.92
N GLY A 3 -8.37 1.25 -17.12
CA GLY A 3 -8.42 1.04 -15.68
C GLY A 3 -7.48 1.89 -14.83
N GLY A 4 -6.74 2.84 -15.42
CA GLY A 4 -5.96 3.80 -14.65
C GLY A 4 -6.87 4.72 -13.83
N GLN A 5 -6.51 4.96 -12.57
CA GLN A 5 -7.29 5.80 -11.67
C GLN A 5 -6.41 6.78 -10.91
N ILE A 6 -6.96 7.97 -10.68
CA ILE A 6 -6.42 8.96 -9.73
C ILE A 6 -7.39 9.00 -8.56
N VAL A 7 -6.88 8.80 -7.35
CA VAL A 7 -7.68 8.65 -6.15
C VAL A 7 -7.20 9.67 -5.11
N GLU A 8 -8.14 10.44 -4.58
CA GLU A 8 -7.87 11.36 -3.48
C GLU A 8 -7.56 10.60 -2.20
N ARG A 9 -6.38 10.86 -1.61
CA ARG A 9 -5.96 10.18 -0.37
C ARG A 9 -6.90 10.46 0.81
N SER A 10 -7.60 11.59 0.79
CA SER A 10 -8.57 12.02 1.80
C SER A 10 -10.00 11.51 1.57
N ALA A 11 -10.25 10.78 0.47
CA ALA A 11 -11.57 10.24 0.17
C ALA A 11 -12.04 9.27 1.27
N LYS A 12 -13.36 9.20 1.49
CA LYS A 12 -13.96 8.25 2.43
C LYS A 12 -13.97 6.82 1.89
N SER A 13 -14.09 6.69 0.57
CA SER A 13 -14.17 5.42 -0.12
C SER A 13 -13.70 5.61 -1.57
N VAL A 14 -13.20 4.53 -2.16
CA VAL A 14 -12.65 4.45 -3.50
C VAL A 14 -13.36 3.28 -4.18
N GLU A 15 -14.08 3.55 -5.27
CA GLU A 15 -14.59 2.51 -6.15
C GLU A 15 -13.48 2.03 -7.09
N LEU A 16 -13.18 0.74 -7.06
CA LEU A 16 -12.14 0.14 -7.88
C LEU A 16 -12.72 -0.37 -9.20
N THR A 17 -12.01 -0.12 -10.29
CA THR A 17 -12.38 -0.65 -11.60
C THR A 17 -12.04 -2.14 -11.64
N PRO A 18 -12.68 -2.91 -12.53
CA PRO A 18 -12.36 -4.33 -12.70
C PRO A 18 -10.88 -4.60 -12.97
N GLU A 19 -10.19 -3.72 -13.69
CA GLU A 19 -8.77 -3.87 -14.03
C GLU A 19 -7.85 -3.69 -12.82
N VAL A 20 -8.10 -2.70 -11.96
CA VAL A 20 -7.31 -2.50 -10.72
C VAL A 20 -7.48 -3.70 -9.79
N ARG A 21 -8.72 -4.17 -9.66
CA ARG A 21 -9.05 -5.37 -8.87
C ARG A 21 -8.32 -6.60 -9.40
N ALA A 22 -8.34 -6.82 -10.71
CA ALA A 22 -7.64 -7.94 -11.34
C ALA A 22 -6.11 -7.82 -11.21
N CYS A 23 -5.56 -6.61 -11.40
CA CYS A 23 -4.11 -6.36 -11.34
C CYS A 23 -3.52 -6.68 -9.96
N PHE A 24 -4.20 -6.25 -8.89
CA PHE A 24 -3.70 -6.39 -7.53
C PHE A 24 -4.35 -7.53 -6.73
N GLY A 25 -5.24 -8.32 -7.35
CA GLY A 25 -5.94 -9.42 -6.69
C GLY A 25 -6.89 -8.96 -5.57
N ILE A 26 -7.60 -7.85 -5.79
CA ILE A 26 -8.53 -7.27 -4.81
C ILE A 26 -9.97 -7.69 -5.14
N GLU A 27 -10.60 -8.44 -4.24
CA GLU A 27 -11.99 -8.88 -4.42
C GLU A 27 -13.01 -7.77 -4.15
N ALA A 28 -12.73 -6.84 -3.25
CA ALA A 28 -13.65 -5.75 -2.93
C ALA A 28 -13.82 -4.78 -4.11
N SER A 29 -15.04 -4.29 -4.33
CA SER A 29 -15.32 -3.21 -5.30
C SER A 29 -15.07 -1.83 -4.71
N HIS A 30 -15.06 -1.70 -3.39
CA HIS A 30 -14.86 -0.43 -2.69
C HIS A 30 -13.90 -0.60 -1.50
N LEU A 31 -12.98 0.34 -1.32
CA LEU A 31 -12.06 0.36 -0.17
C LEU A 31 -11.87 1.79 0.36
N ALA A 32 -11.47 1.93 1.62
CA ALA A 32 -10.90 3.19 2.09
C ALA A 32 -9.50 3.39 1.47
N PRO A 33 -9.03 4.63 1.23
CA PRO A 33 -7.72 4.88 0.63
C PRO A 33 -6.55 4.24 1.40
N ALA A 34 -6.58 4.26 2.74
CA ALA A 34 -5.56 3.62 3.57
C ALA A 34 -5.47 2.12 3.34
N GLU A 35 -6.62 1.46 3.19
CA GLU A 35 -6.69 0.03 2.91
C GLU A 35 -6.21 -0.28 1.50
N LEU A 36 -6.57 0.53 0.50
CA LEU A 36 -6.02 0.40 -0.85
C LEU A 36 -4.49 0.48 -0.83
N MET A 37 -3.91 1.48 -0.15
CA MET A 37 -2.45 1.61 -0.03
C MET A 37 -1.80 0.40 0.66
N ARG A 38 -2.41 -0.16 1.72
CA ARG A 38 -1.93 -1.42 2.35
C ARG A 38 -1.91 -2.58 1.36
N ARG A 39 -2.97 -2.73 0.56
CA ARG A 39 -3.06 -3.78 -0.47
C ARG A 39 -2.01 -3.62 -1.55
N LEU A 40 -1.70 -2.37 -1.94
CA LEU A 40 -0.64 -2.07 -2.91
C LEU A 40 0.76 -2.37 -2.34
N LEU A 41 1.05 -1.98 -1.09
CA LEU A 41 2.32 -2.27 -0.42
C LEU A 41 2.58 -3.78 -0.27
N THR A 42 1.52 -4.57 -0.12
CA THR A 42 1.57 -6.04 0.04
C THR A 42 1.18 -6.79 -1.24
N ALA A 43 1.11 -6.09 -2.38
CA ALA A 43 0.80 -6.72 -3.65
C ALA A 43 1.95 -7.63 -4.11
N LYS A 44 1.62 -8.67 -4.87
CA LYS A 44 2.63 -9.51 -5.51
C LYS A 44 3.23 -8.75 -6.69
N VAL A 45 4.47 -8.28 -6.56
CA VAL A 45 5.18 -7.49 -7.57
C VAL A 45 6.65 -7.91 -7.65
N ASP A 46 7.32 -7.58 -8.74
CA ASP A 46 8.76 -7.85 -8.85
C ASP A 46 9.60 -6.82 -8.10
N LEU A 47 9.20 -5.55 -8.15
CA LEU A 47 9.90 -4.43 -7.53
C LEU A 47 8.94 -3.54 -6.75
N LEU A 48 9.29 -3.25 -5.50
CA LEU A 48 8.75 -2.15 -4.71
C LEU A 48 9.86 -1.09 -4.55
N TRP A 49 9.65 0.11 -5.08
CA TRP A 49 10.64 1.20 -5.06
C TRP A 49 10.27 2.28 -4.05
N PHE A 50 11.19 2.59 -3.14
CA PHE A 50 11.07 3.66 -2.15
C PHE A 50 11.91 4.87 -2.53
N GLY A 51 11.24 5.94 -2.96
CA GLY A 51 11.87 7.22 -3.28
C GLY A 51 12.18 8.11 -2.07
N GLY A 52 12.53 7.53 -0.92
CA GLY A 52 12.99 8.28 0.26
C GLY A 52 11.92 9.02 1.08
N ILE A 53 10.63 8.65 1.01
CA ILE A 53 9.56 9.27 1.80
C ILE A 53 8.85 8.27 2.70
N GLY A 54 8.67 8.61 3.98
CA GLY A 54 7.77 7.97 4.95
C GLY A 54 8.15 6.56 5.43
N THR A 55 7.69 6.20 6.63
CA THR A 55 7.89 4.87 7.22
C THR A 55 6.68 3.99 6.92
N TYR A 56 6.59 3.49 5.68
CA TYR A 56 5.50 2.62 5.20
C TYR A 56 5.61 1.16 5.65
N ILE A 57 6.84 0.73 5.94
CA ILE A 57 7.17 -0.63 6.35
C ILE A 57 7.88 -0.54 7.70
N LYS A 58 7.55 -1.45 8.60
CA LYS A 58 8.27 -1.64 9.88
C LYS A 58 8.70 -3.08 10.07
N GLU A 59 9.57 -3.29 11.05
CA GLU A 59 9.79 -4.62 11.61
C GLU A 59 8.51 -5.10 12.35
N SER A 60 8.32 -6.41 12.47
CA SER A 60 7.07 -6.97 13.04
C SER A 60 6.91 -6.75 14.54
N GLY A 61 7.99 -6.74 15.31
CA GLY A 61 8.04 -6.39 16.72
C GLY A 61 8.04 -4.88 17.00
N GLU A 62 8.44 -4.05 16.04
CA GLU A 62 8.34 -2.58 16.14
C GLU A 62 6.86 -2.15 16.18
N THR A 63 6.53 -1.23 17.06
CA THR A 63 5.21 -0.61 17.15
C THR A 63 5.10 0.60 16.23
N ASN A 64 3.87 0.98 15.88
CA ASN A 64 3.64 2.21 15.11
C ASN A 64 4.18 3.47 15.81
N ALA A 65 4.19 3.49 17.15
CA ALA A 65 4.72 4.59 17.92
C ALA A 65 6.26 4.69 17.81
N GLU A 66 6.96 3.55 17.81
CA GLU A 66 8.41 3.48 17.64
C GLU A 66 8.85 3.89 16.23
N ALA A 67 8.08 3.53 15.21
CA ALA A 67 8.34 3.90 13.81
C ALA A 67 8.28 5.43 13.53
N GLY A 68 7.72 6.23 14.45
CA GLY A 68 7.86 7.69 14.45
C GLY A 68 7.09 8.47 13.36
N ASP A 69 6.24 7.82 12.57
CA ASP A 69 5.52 8.45 11.44
C ASP A 69 4.00 8.23 11.52
N LYS A 70 3.34 9.04 12.34
CA LYS A 70 1.90 8.94 12.61
C LYS A 70 1.03 9.08 11.36
N ALA A 71 1.50 9.78 10.33
CA ALA A 71 0.75 10.00 9.09
C ALA A 71 0.54 8.70 8.30
N ASN A 72 1.37 7.69 8.56
CA ASN A 72 1.35 6.41 7.86
C ASN A 72 0.90 5.23 8.75
N ASP A 73 0.60 5.43 10.03
CA ASP A 73 0.16 4.36 10.95
C ASP A 73 -0.98 3.50 10.41
N ALA A 74 -1.99 4.14 9.81
CA ALA A 74 -3.18 3.44 9.31
C ALA A 74 -2.86 2.53 8.11
N LEU A 75 -1.79 2.82 7.38
CA LEU A 75 -1.42 2.11 6.15
C LEU A 75 -0.11 1.32 6.27
N ARG A 76 0.59 1.43 7.40
CA ARG A 76 1.88 0.75 7.63
C ARG A 76 1.69 -0.76 7.67
N VAL A 77 2.64 -1.47 7.08
CA VAL A 77 2.68 -2.93 7.02
C VAL A 77 3.99 -3.45 7.60
N ASP A 78 4.00 -4.74 7.95
CA ASP A 78 5.24 -5.38 8.38
C ASP A 78 6.06 -5.82 7.16
N GLY A 79 7.39 -5.79 7.28
CA GLY A 79 8.29 -6.24 6.21
C GLY A 79 8.05 -7.69 5.79
N ARG A 80 7.56 -8.55 6.70
CA ARG A 80 7.22 -9.95 6.39
C ARG A 80 5.96 -10.13 5.54
N ASP A 81 5.11 -9.11 5.48
CA ASP A 81 3.88 -9.13 4.67
C ASP A 81 4.15 -8.69 3.23
N LEU A 82 5.36 -8.21 2.93
CA LEU A 82 5.75 -7.82 1.58
C LEU A 82 5.81 -9.04 0.68
N ARG A 83 5.27 -8.87 -0.53
CA ARG A 83 5.27 -9.88 -1.59
C ARG A 83 6.04 -9.41 -2.81
N ALA A 84 6.88 -8.40 -2.62
CA ALA A 84 7.83 -7.92 -3.62
C ALA A 84 9.04 -8.87 -3.69
N THR A 85 9.49 -9.19 -4.90
CA THR A 85 10.74 -9.97 -5.08
C THR A 85 11.97 -9.14 -4.69
N VAL A 86 11.96 -7.85 -5.02
CA VAL A 86 13.03 -6.89 -4.72
C VAL A 86 12.43 -5.63 -4.11
N VAL A 87 13.10 -5.09 -3.10
CA VAL A 87 12.85 -3.75 -2.58
C VAL A 87 14.05 -2.88 -2.95
N GLY A 88 13.80 -1.76 -3.63
CA GLY A 88 14.82 -0.78 -4.00
C GLY A 88 14.60 0.54 -3.28
N GLU A 89 15.69 1.27 -3.03
CA GLU A 89 15.68 2.61 -2.44
C GLU A 89 16.58 3.53 -3.27
N GLY A 90 16.18 4.80 -3.41
CA GLY A 90 16.95 5.85 -4.08
C GLY A 90 16.12 7.09 -4.41
#